data_AF-A0A9E5YL91-F1
#
_entry.id   AF-A0A9E5YL91-F1
#
_cell.length_a   1.000
_cell.length_b   1.000
_cell.length_c   1.000
_cell.angle_alpha   90.00
_cell.angle_beta   90.00
_cell.angle_gamma   90.00
#
_symmetry.space_group_name_H-M   'P 1'
#
loop_
_entity.id
_entity.type
_entity.pdbx_description
1 polymer ?
#
loop_
_entity_poly.entity_id
_entity_poly.type
_entity_poly.pdbx_seq_one_letter_code
_entity_poly.pdbx_strand_id
1 'polypeptide(L)'
;GWPVGYAPGKALEAYYKSTSFEGGDVKHVYANEFSKGHHQQFIDWQQSKHAAEGVTCTSCHYVHQLGIPPTRSQTLAAGSKQCLSCHEILNNNLAHSIHSFANCVGCHMPRIAKSAESGDIHSHVFVTLLPKDTLENPKVPNSCQTCHKHKDADLKTLQEAYDKLAVLPKPVAVATKPVTYE
;
A
#
# COMPACT_ATOMS: atom_id res chain seq x y z
N GLY A 1 3.21 2.83 -22.09
CA GLY A 1 2.75 3.50 -23.33
C GLY A 1 1.49 4.30 -23.03
N TRP A 2 0.79 4.77 -24.05
CA TRP A 2 -0.51 5.47 -23.90
C TRP A 2 -1.60 4.73 -24.68
N PRO A 3 -2.85 4.72 -24.20
CA PRO A 3 -3.98 4.08 -24.88
C PRO A 3 -4.46 4.94 -26.05
N VAL A 4 -3.67 5.03 -27.13
CA VAL A 4 -3.97 5.88 -28.28
C VAL A 4 -5.29 5.45 -28.93
N GLY A 5 -6.20 6.41 -29.14
CA GLY A 5 -7.51 6.15 -29.75
C GLY A 5 -8.59 5.64 -28.79
N TYR A 6 -8.26 5.45 -27.51
CA TYR A 6 -9.25 5.16 -26.47
C TYR A 6 -10.20 6.34 -26.27
N ALA A 7 -11.47 6.02 -26.07
CA ALA A 7 -12.50 6.97 -25.66
C ALA A 7 -13.27 6.36 -24.48
N PRO A 8 -13.68 7.16 -23.47
CA PRO A 8 -14.49 6.66 -22.35
C PRO A 8 -15.72 5.87 -22.83
N GLY A 9 -15.98 4.74 -22.18
CA GLY A 9 -17.06 3.81 -22.56
C GLY A 9 -16.63 2.68 -23.50
N LYS A 10 -15.40 2.70 -24.02
CA LYS A 10 -14.81 1.57 -24.76
C LYS A 10 -14.07 0.61 -23.82
N ALA A 11 -13.83 -0.62 -24.28
CA ALA A 11 -12.94 -1.56 -23.59
C ALA A 11 -11.48 -1.11 -23.75
N LEU A 12 -10.78 -0.85 -22.64
CA LEU A 12 -9.40 -0.36 -22.66
C LEU A 12 -8.44 -1.36 -23.30
N GLU A 13 -8.68 -2.64 -23.09
CA GLU A 13 -7.86 -3.78 -23.53
C GLU A 13 -7.74 -3.85 -25.05
N ALA A 14 -8.71 -3.30 -25.78
CA ALA A 14 -8.66 -3.20 -27.24
C ALA A 14 -7.68 -2.13 -27.75
N TYR A 15 -7.26 -1.19 -26.88
CA TYR A 15 -6.42 -0.05 -27.21
C TYR A 15 -5.08 -0.06 -26.48
N TYR A 16 -4.97 -0.82 -25.40
CA TYR A 16 -3.80 -0.80 -24.54
C TYR A 16 -3.58 -2.11 -23.81
N LYS A 17 -2.34 -2.60 -23.90
CA LYS A 17 -1.84 -3.69 -23.07
C LYS A 17 -0.83 -3.12 -22.07
N SER A 18 -1.05 -3.37 -20.79
CA SER A 18 -0.10 -3.03 -19.74
C SER A 18 1.25 -3.72 -20.00
N THR A 19 2.33 -3.04 -19.61
CA THR A 19 3.67 -3.62 -19.67
C THR A 19 3.84 -4.71 -18.60
N SER A 20 4.82 -5.59 -18.75
CA SER A 20 5.11 -6.64 -17.77
C SER A 20 6.61 -6.96 -17.70
N PHE A 21 7.03 -7.56 -16.59
CA PHE A 21 8.40 -8.03 -16.43
C PHE A 21 8.68 -9.18 -17.41
N GLU A 22 7.77 -10.14 -17.54
CA GLU A 22 7.88 -11.24 -18.51
C GLU A 22 7.95 -10.73 -19.96
N GLY A 23 7.26 -9.61 -20.25
CA GLY A 23 7.33 -8.91 -21.54
C GLY A 23 8.64 -8.16 -21.78
N GLY A 24 9.61 -8.23 -20.85
CA GLY A 24 10.93 -7.64 -20.95
C GLY A 24 11.08 -6.26 -20.29
N ASP A 25 10.03 -5.72 -19.68
CA ASP A 25 10.06 -4.40 -19.05
C ASP A 25 10.55 -4.42 -17.60
N VAL A 26 11.78 -4.91 -17.43
CA VAL A 26 12.49 -4.99 -16.15
C VAL A 26 12.84 -3.62 -15.55
N LYS A 27 12.61 -2.54 -16.29
CA LYS A 27 12.85 -1.15 -15.86
C LYS A 27 11.66 -0.59 -15.09
N HIS A 28 10.43 -0.85 -15.56
CA HIS A 28 9.22 -0.28 -14.97
C HIS A 28 8.44 -1.24 -14.08
N VAL A 29 8.77 -2.53 -14.11
CA VAL A 29 8.09 -3.56 -13.32
C VAL A 29 9.12 -4.47 -12.64
N TYR A 30 8.81 -4.92 -11.43
CA TYR A 30 9.55 -5.94 -10.70
C TYR A 30 9.20 -7.35 -11.19
N ALA A 31 10.01 -8.35 -10.83
CA ALA A 31 9.78 -9.74 -11.27
C ALA A 31 8.48 -10.38 -10.74
N ASN A 32 7.84 -9.76 -9.75
CA ASN A 32 6.52 -10.13 -9.24
C ASN A 32 5.40 -9.26 -9.83
N GLU A 33 5.66 -8.60 -10.97
CA GLU A 33 4.74 -7.73 -11.70
C GLU A 33 4.30 -6.46 -10.95
N PHE A 34 4.97 -6.12 -9.84
CA PHE A 34 4.71 -4.85 -9.13
C PHE A 34 5.38 -3.67 -9.82
N SER A 35 4.71 -2.53 -9.76
CA SER A 35 5.19 -1.30 -10.37
C SER A 35 6.48 -0.81 -9.72
N LYS A 36 7.45 -0.46 -10.57
CA LYS A 36 8.73 0.16 -10.21
C LYS A 36 8.87 1.59 -10.75
N GLY A 37 8.08 1.96 -11.76
CA GLY A 37 8.16 3.23 -12.47
C GLY A 37 6.91 4.11 -12.40
N HIS A 38 6.96 5.22 -13.12
CA HIS A 38 5.90 6.24 -13.15
C HIS A 38 4.63 5.76 -13.85
N HIS A 39 3.46 6.21 -13.37
CA HIS A 39 2.13 6.00 -13.96
C HIS A 39 1.69 4.53 -14.14
N GLN A 40 2.09 3.65 -13.22
CA GLN A 40 1.74 2.23 -13.26
C GLN A 40 0.73 1.81 -12.17
N GLN A 41 0.02 2.77 -11.54
CA GLN A 41 -0.98 2.47 -10.51
C GLN A 41 -2.08 1.52 -11.01
N PHE A 42 -2.40 1.58 -12.30
CA PHE A 42 -3.35 0.66 -12.92
C PHE A 42 -2.84 -0.78 -12.92
N ILE A 43 -1.55 -1.01 -13.20
CA ILE A 43 -0.94 -2.35 -13.13
C ILE A 43 -1.09 -2.89 -11.72
N ASP A 44 -0.64 -2.14 -10.72
CA ASP A 44 -0.77 -2.49 -9.31
C ASP A 44 -2.23 -2.77 -8.89
N TRP A 45 -3.17 -1.92 -9.31
CA TRP A 45 -4.59 -2.11 -8.99
C TRP A 45 -5.15 -3.38 -9.63
N GLN A 46 -4.86 -3.66 -10.91
CA GLN A 46 -5.40 -4.82 -11.65
C GLN A 46 -5.12 -6.17 -10.97
N GLN A 47 -3.99 -6.30 -10.28
CA GLN A 47 -3.59 -7.52 -9.55
C GLN A 47 -4.09 -7.56 -8.09
N SER A 48 -4.79 -6.53 -7.64
CA SER A 48 -5.26 -6.43 -6.25
C SER A 48 -6.63 -7.09 -6.02
N LYS A 49 -6.92 -7.40 -4.75
CA LYS A 49 -8.27 -7.81 -4.35
C LYS A 49 -9.31 -6.71 -4.57
N HIS A 50 -8.91 -5.43 -4.54
CA HIS A 50 -9.83 -4.33 -4.83
C HIS A 50 -10.35 -4.40 -6.26
N ALA A 51 -9.49 -4.67 -7.24
CA ALA A 51 -9.93 -4.89 -8.62
C ALA A 51 -10.86 -6.11 -8.73
N ALA A 52 -10.52 -7.22 -8.07
CA ALA A 52 -11.34 -8.43 -8.07
C ALA A 52 -12.75 -8.21 -7.50
N GLU A 53 -12.88 -7.35 -6.48
CA GLU A 53 -14.15 -7.01 -5.82
C GLU A 53 -14.84 -5.77 -6.42
N GLY A 54 -14.34 -5.24 -7.54
CA GLY A 54 -14.96 -4.10 -8.24
C GLY A 54 -14.77 -2.73 -7.58
N VAL A 55 -13.85 -2.61 -6.61
CA VAL A 55 -13.42 -1.31 -6.06
C VAL A 55 -12.55 -0.63 -7.09
N THR A 56 -12.93 0.56 -7.54
CA THR A 56 -12.26 1.27 -8.65
C THR A 56 -11.47 2.47 -8.13
N CYS A 57 -10.74 3.14 -9.03
CA CYS A 57 -10.00 4.36 -8.72
C CYS A 57 -10.90 5.41 -8.03
N THR A 58 -12.14 5.55 -8.51
CA THR A 58 -13.10 6.53 -8.00
C THR A 58 -13.77 6.13 -6.68
N SER A 59 -13.56 4.90 -6.20
CA SER A 59 -13.94 4.51 -4.83
C SER A 59 -13.04 5.17 -3.78
N CYS A 60 -11.82 5.57 -4.16
CA CYS A 60 -10.85 6.23 -3.27
C CYS A 60 -10.56 7.68 -3.67
N HIS A 61 -10.59 7.98 -4.98
CA HIS A 61 -10.26 9.28 -5.53
C HIS A 61 -11.51 10.03 -6.03
N TYR A 62 -11.55 11.33 -5.83
CA TYR A 62 -12.49 12.20 -6.54
C TYR A 62 -11.79 12.81 -7.76
N VAL A 63 -12.57 13.06 -8.81
CA VAL A 63 -12.08 13.71 -10.04
C VAL A 63 -12.37 15.21 -10.06
N HIS A 64 -13.45 15.63 -9.37
CA HIS A 64 -13.84 17.02 -9.22
C HIS A 64 -14.36 17.24 -7.80
N GLN A 65 -14.01 18.39 -7.22
CA GLN A 65 -14.56 18.83 -5.94
C GLN A 65 -14.64 20.35 -5.91
N LEU A 66 -15.71 20.89 -5.34
CA LEU A 66 -15.83 22.32 -5.07
C LEU A 66 -15.10 22.66 -3.76
N GLY A 67 -14.36 23.76 -3.76
CA GLY A 67 -13.63 24.25 -2.58
C GLY A 67 -12.21 23.69 -2.48
N ILE A 68 -11.64 23.76 -1.27
CA ILE A 68 -10.26 23.34 -1.00
C ILE A 68 -10.20 21.80 -0.94
N PRO A 69 -9.35 21.15 -1.76
CA PRO A 69 -9.08 19.72 -1.67
C PRO A 69 -8.80 19.25 -0.24
N PRO A 70 -9.49 18.21 0.28
CA PRO A 70 -9.23 17.68 1.62
C PRO A 70 -7.87 17.00 1.71
N THR A 71 -7.31 16.57 0.58
CA THR A 71 -6.02 15.88 0.48
C THR A 71 -5.27 16.28 -0.78
N ARG A 72 -3.94 16.23 -0.72
CA ARG A 72 -3.05 16.54 -1.87
C ARG A 72 -3.16 15.55 -3.03
N SER A 73 -3.65 14.34 -2.78
CA SER A 73 -3.72 13.25 -3.74
C SER A 73 -5.13 13.01 -4.28
N GLN A 74 -6.04 13.96 -4.06
CA GLN A 74 -7.43 13.87 -4.49
C GLN A 74 -8.17 12.63 -3.97
N THR A 75 -7.85 12.20 -2.74
CA THR A 75 -8.56 11.11 -2.06
C THR A 75 -9.76 11.61 -1.25
N LEU A 76 -10.83 10.83 -1.16
CA LEU A 76 -12.07 11.20 -0.46
C LEU A 76 -11.86 11.40 1.05
N ALA A 77 -10.87 10.71 1.63
CA ALA A 77 -10.45 10.90 3.01
C ALA A 77 -8.91 10.88 3.17
N ALA A 78 -8.43 11.45 4.28
CA ALA A 78 -7.01 11.54 4.59
C ALA A 78 -6.44 10.25 5.18
N GLY A 79 -5.33 9.76 4.61
CA GLY A 79 -4.56 8.64 5.14
C GLY A 79 -5.40 7.39 5.41
N SER A 80 -5.20 6.78 6.58
CA SER A 80 -5.91 5.56 7.01
C SER A 80 -7.44 5.70 7.04
N LYS A 81 -7.99 6.93 7.14
CA LYS A 81 -9.45 7.15 7.19
C LYS A 81 -10.16 6.64 5.93
N GLN A 82 -9.50 6.70 4.76
CA GLN A 82 -10.04 6.13 3.53
C GLN A 82 -10.22 4.62 3.63
N CYS A 83 -9.21 3.92 4.16
CA CYS A 83 -9.22 2.47 4.31
C CYS A 83 -10.31 2.04 5.29
N LEU A 84 -10.41 2.74 6.42
CA LEU A 84 -11.37 2.46 7.49
C LEU A 84 -12.84 2.76 7.12
N SER A 85 -13.10 3.33 5.93
CA SER A 85 -14.48 3.46 5.43
C SER A 85 -15.09 2.11 5.03
N CYS A 86 -14.26 1.10 4.74
CA CYS A 86 -14.68 -0.25 4.38
C CYS A 86 -13.99 -1.35 5.19
N HIS A 87 -12.76 -1.12 5.66
CA HIS A 87 -11.97 -2.13 6.37
C HIS A 87 -12.14 -2.00 7.89
N GLU A 88 -12.85 -2.95 8.48
CA GLU A 88 -12.82 -3.20 9.91
C GLU A 88 -11.62 -4.09 10.25
N ILE A 89 -10.85 -3.71 11.28
CA ILE A 89 -9.72 -4.52 11.74
C ILE A 89 -10.27 -5.66 12.60
N LEU A 90 -10.55 -6.79 11.95
CA LEU A 90 -11.04 -7.99 12.64
C LEU A 90 -9.91 -8.68 13.43
N ASN A 91 -8.73 -8.78 12.81
CA ASN A 91 -7.53 -9.34 13.43
C ASN A 91 -6.75 -8.25 14.17
N ASN A 92 -7.20 -7.96 15.39
CA ASN A 92 -6.55 -7.02 16.31
C ASN A 92 -5.33 -7.65 17.03
N ASN A 93 -4.48 -8.35 16.28
CA ASN A 93 -3.17 -8.76 16.79
C ASN A 93 -2.24 -7.54 16.91
N LEU A 94 -1.06 -7.77 17.47
CA LEU A 94 -0.10 -6.67 17.63
C LEU A 94 0.50 -6.18 16.31
N ALA A 95 0.33 -6.88 15.19
CA ALA A 95 0.82 -6.42 13.89
C ALA A 95 0.13 -5.12 13.42
N HIS A 96 -1.14 -4.90 13.77
CA HIS A 96 -1.83 -3.63 13.53
C HIS A 96 -1.60 -2.56 14.61
N SER A 97 -0.77 -2.88 15.60
CA SER A 97 -0.30 -1.96 16.66
C SER A 97 1.22 -1.76 16.59
N ILE A 98 1.85 -2.12 15.46
CA ILE A 98 3.26 -1.83 15.19
C ILE A 98 3.37 -0.32 15.03
N HIS A 99 3.95 0.32 16.05
CA HIS A 99 4.06 1.78 16.24
C HIS A 99 2.77 2.46 16.73
N SER A 100 2.93 3.68 17.25
CA SER A 100 1.90 4.43 18.00
C SER A 100 0.67 4.83 17.17
N PHE A 101 0.70 4.68 15.83
CA PHE A 101 -0.42 5.01 14.95
C PHE A 101 -0.53 3.99 13.83
N ALA A 102 -1.71 3.35 13.71
CA ALA A 102 -2.01 2.46 12.61
C ALA A 102 -2.01 3.23 11.28
N ASN A 103 -0.95 3.05 10.49
CA ASN A 103 -0.77 3.67 9.18
C ASN A 103 -1.02 2.65 8.07
N CYS A 104 -2.29 2.52 7.65
CA CYS A 104 -2.69 1.57 6.61
C CYS A 104 -1.87 1.77 5.33
N VAL A 105 -1.73 3.03 4.89
CA VAL A 105 -1.03 3.40 3.66
C VAL A 105 0.47 3.08 3.76
N GLY A 106 1.11 3.34 4.90
CA GLY A 106 2.54 3.08 5.08
C GLY A 106 2.92 1.61 4.92
N CYS A 107 2.08 0.69 5.40
CA CYS A 107 2.36 -0.73 5.33
C CYS A 107 1.78 -1.38 4.06
N HIS A 108 0.55 -1.07 3.68
CA HIS A 108 -0.17 -1.74 2.58
C HIS A 108 0.00 -1.04 1.22
N MET A 109 0.50 0.18 1.19
CA MET A 109 0.80 0.92 -0.04
C MET A 109 2.26 1.44 -0.01
N PRO A 110 3.25 0.55 0.17
CA PRO A 110 4.63 0.96 0.38
C PRO A 110 5.19 1.71 -0.83
N ARG A 111 6.20 2.55 -0.56
CA ARG A 111 6.86 3.39 -1.57
C ARG A 111 7.93 2.60 -2.32
N ILE A 112 7.49 1.71 -3.20
CA ILE A 112 8.38 0.83 -3.98
C ILE A 112 8.61 1.32 -5.42
N ALA A 113 7.85 2.32 -5.88
CA ALA A 113 7.98 2.89 -7.21
C ALA A 113 8.70 4.24 -7.18
N LYS A 114 9.32 4.60 -8.31
CA LYS A 114 9.97 5.89 -8.53
C LYS A 114 9.32 6.64 -9.69
N SER A 115 8.99 7.92 -9.48
CA SER A 115 8.71 8.87 -10.55
C SER A 115 9.85 9.86 -10.74
N ALA A 116 9.85 10.99 -10.04
CA ALA A 116 10.91 11.98 -10.06
C ALA A 116 11.94 11.69 -8.95
N GLU A 117 11.46 11.34 -7.77
CA GLU A 117 12.27 11.00 -6.60
C GLU A 117 12.02 9.55 -6.17
N SER A 118 13.01 8.91 -5.54
CA SER A 118 12.85 7.54 -5.06
C SER A 118 11.77 7.49 -3.96
N GLY A 119 10.69 6.73 -4.17
CA GLY A 119 9.63 6.57 -3.18
C GLY A 119 8.65 7.76 -3.11
N ASP A 120 8.49 8.51 -4.19
CA ASP A 120 7.47 9.55 -4.32
C ASP A 120 6.07 9.02 -4.62
N ILE A 121 5.97 7.75 -5.05
CA ILE A 121 4.72 7.06 -5.38
C ILE A 121 4.45 5.92 -4.39
N HIS A 122 3.24 5.91 -3.86
CA HIS A 122 2.72 4.79 -3.08
C HIS A 122 2.21 3.71 -4.05
N SER A 123 2.62 2.47 -3.81
CA SER A 123 2.12 1.32 -4.57
C SER A 123 0.63 1.12 -4.39
N HIS A 124 -0.05 0.63 -5.42
CA HIS A 124 -1.47 0.29 -5.39
C HIS A 124 -1.70 -1.23 -5.34
N VAL A 125 -0.73 -2.00 -4.82
CA VAL A 125 -0.89 -3.47 -4.66
C VAL A 125 -1.75 -3.82 -3.43
N PHE A 126 -1.90 -2.86 -2.50
CA PHE A 126 -2.73 -2.94 -1.27
C PHE A 126 -2.40 -4.10 -0.32
N VAL A 127 -1.20 -4.67 -0.45
CA VAL A 127 -0.68 -5.74 0.41
C VAL A 127 0.55 -5.26 1.17
N THR A 128 0.73 -5.78 2.38
CA THR A 128 1.98 -5.57 3.12
C THR A 128 3.08 -6.36 2.45
N LEU A 129 4.17 -5.68 2.08
CA LEU A 129 5.39 -6.33 1.63
C LEU A 129 6.25 -6.60 2.86
N LEU A 130 6.31 -7.85 3.27
CA LEU A 130 7.05 -8.28 4.44
C LEU A 130 8.55 -8.38 4.13
N PRO A 131 9.42 -8.29 5.14
CA PRO A 131 10.86 -8.44 4.94
C PRO A 131 11.24 -9.75 4.22
N LYS A 132 10.50 -10.84 4.42
CA LYS A 132 10.67 -12.09 3.67
C LYS A 132 10.52 -11.94 2.15
N ASP A 133 9.65 -11.05 1.69
CA ASP A 133 9.43 -10.84 0.25
C ASP A 133 10.69 -10.23 -0.39
N THR A 134 11.41 -9.37 0.34
CA THR A 134 12.73 -8.86 -0.06
C THR A 134 13.83 -9.92 0.08
N LEU A 135 13.75 -10.81 1.07
CA LEU A 135 14.71 -11.93 1.19
C LEU A 135 14.60 -12.87 -0.02
N GLU A 136 13.39 -13.14 -0.49
CA GLU A 136 13.12 -13.98 -1.67
C GLU A 136 13.44 -13.23 -2.98
N ASN A 137 13.12 -11.93 -3.05
CA ASN A 137 13.40 -11.09 -4.19
C ASN A 137 14.12 -9.80 -3.78
N PRO A 138 15.47 -9.80 -3.73
CA PRO A 138 16.26 -8.66 -3.22
C PRO A 138 16.06 -7.33 -3.95
N LYS A 139 15.45 -7.35 -5.13
CA LYS A 139 15.15 -6.13 -5.90
C LYS A 139 13.83 -5.50 -5.47
N VAL A 140 12.91 -6.25 -4.85
CA VAL A 140 11.60 -5.77 -4.41
C VAL A 140 11.73 -5.21 -2.98
N PRO A 141 11.51 -3.91 -2.77
CA PRO A 141 11.52 -3.33 -1.44
C PRO A 141 10.34 -3.84 -0.59
N ASN A 142 10.51 -3.85 0.73
CA ASN A 142 9.47 -4.19 1.70
C ASN A 142 8.92 -2.94 2.41
N SER A 143 7.76 -3.07 3.02
CA SER A 143 7.08 -2.00 3.73
C SER A 143 7.85 -1.50 4.96
N CYS A 144 8.67 -2.34 5.59
CA CYS A 144 9.39 -1.98 6.81
C CYS A 144 10.58 -1.07 6.51
N GLN A 145 11.44 -1.44 5.55
CA GLN A 145 12.64 -0.68 5.20
C GLN A 145 12.34 0.57 4.36
N THR A 146 11.13 0.70 3.82
CA THR A 146 10.67 1.98 3.24
C THR A 146 10.41 3.07 4.28
N CYS A 147 10.37 2.71 5.57
CA CYS A 147 10.26 3.66 6.68
C CYS A 147 11.66 4.15 7.13
N HIS A 148 11.73 5.38 7.64
CA HIS A 148 13.00 6.03 7.97
C HIS A 148 13.85 5.32 9.05
N LYS A 149 13.23 4.63 10.03
CA LYS A 149 13.95 4.00 11.15
C LYS A 149 14.56 2.65 10.80
N HIS A 150 13.99 1.94 9.83
CA HIS A 150 14.34 0.56 9.51
C HIS A 150 15.10 0.43 8.19
N LYS A 151 15.48 1.54 7.55
CA LYS A 151 16.16 1.57 6.25
C LYS A 151 17.30 0.56 6.12
N ASP A 152 18.14 0.46 7.15
CA ASP A 152 19.33 -0.40 7.17
C ASP A 152 19.20 -1.56 8.18
N ALA A 153 17.99 -1.82 8.67
CA ALA A 153 17.76 -2.90 9.62
C ALA A 153 17.84 -4.27 8.94
N ASP A 154 18.35 -5.27 9.65
CA ASP A 154 18.47 -6.64 9.15
C ASP A 154 17.09 -7.26 8.86
N LEU A 155 16.93 -7.79 7.64
CA LEU A 155 15.66 -8.30 7.14
C LEU A 155 15.15 -9.50 7.94
N LYS A 156 16.04 -10.39 8.39
CA LYS A 156 15.65 -11.57 9.17
C LYS A 156 15.14 -11.14 10.55
N THR A 157 15.86 -10.24 11.19
CA THR A 157 15.46 -9.64 12.47
C THR A 157 14.10 -8.94 12.36
N LEU A 158 13.87 -8.17 11.29
CA LEU A 158 12.57 -7.55 11.03
C LEU A 158 11.45 -8.57 10.82
N GLN A 159 11.72 -9.63 10.05
CA GLN A 159 10.74 -10.69 9.81
C GLN A 159 10.36 -11.39 11.11
N GLU A 160 11.35 -11.80 11.91
CA GLU A 160 11.13 -12.46 13.20
C GLU A 160 10.35 -11.57 14.18
N ALA A 161 10.62 -10.26 14.17
CA ALA A 161 9.87 -9.31 14.98
C ALA A 161 8.41 -9.21 14.53
N TYR A 162 8.16 -9.14 13.21
CA TYR A 162 6.80 -9.15 12.67
C TYR A 162 6.05 -10.44 13.02
N ASP A 163 6.68 -11.60 12.84
CA ASP A 163 6.05 -12.90 13.09
C ASP A 163 5.59 -13.05 14.54
N LYS A 164 6.40 -12.55 15.50
CA LYS A 164 6.01 -12.48 16.91
C LYS A 164 4.77 -11.62 17.12
N LEU A 165 4.67 -10.47 16.46
CA LEU A 165 3.54 -9.54 16.63
C LEU A 165 2.28 -10.03 15.91
N ALA A 166 2.43 -10.78 14.82
CA ALA A 166 1.32 -11.30 14.03
C ALA A 166 0.50 -12.40 14.76
N VAL A 167 1.09 -13.07 15.75
CA VAL A 167 0.43 -14.14 16.51
C VAL A 167 -0.03 -13.71 17.91
N LEU A 168 0.45 -12.56 18.41
CA LEU A 168 0.09 -12.09 19.75
C LEU A 168 -1.31 -11.46 19.75
N PRO A 169 -2.20 -11.85 20.70
CA PRO A 169 -3.52 -11.26 20.82
C PRO A 169 -3.43 -9.79 21.24
N LYS A 170 -4.53 -9.05 21.06
CA LYS A 170 -4.66 -7.66 21.53
C LYS A 170 -4.20 -7.54 22.99
N PRO A 171 -3.45 -6.49 23.39
CA PRO A 171 -3.16 -6.26 24.79
C PRO A 171 -4.49 -6.03 25.52
N VAL A 172 -4.82 -6.88 26.47
CA VAL A 172 -5.94 -6.66 27.37
C VAL A 172 -5.46 -5.64 28.39
N ALA A 173 -5.87 -4.38 28.23
CA ALA A 173 -5.60 -3.37 29.24
C ALA A 173 -6.24 -3.82 30.56
N VAL A 174 -5.45 -3.92 31.62
CA VAL A 174 -6.00 -3.98 32.97
C VAL A 174 -6.59 -2.59 33.24
N ALA A 175 -7.88 -2.52 33.55
CA ALA A 175 -8.52 -1.26 33.89
C ALA A 175 -7.71 -0.57 35.00
N THR A 176 -7.13 0.58 34.69
CA THR A 176 -6.43 1.40 35.68
C THR A 176 -7.45 1.78 36.74
N LYS A 177 -7.17 1.47 38.01
CA LYS A 177 -8.04 1.90 39.12
C LYS A 177 -8.18 3.42 39.05
N PRO A 178 -9.37 3.99 39.29
CA PRO A 178 -9.53 5.43 39.35
C PRO A 178 -8.56 6.00 40.39
N VAL A 179 -7.84 7.06 40.01
CA VAL A 179 -7.07 7.83 40.98
C VAL A 179 -8.07 8.63 41.80
N THR A 180 -8.22 8.29 43.08
CA THR A 180 -8.99 9.10 44.02
C THR A 180 -8.11 10.26 44.48
N TYR A 181 -8.59 11.48 44.31
CA TYR A 181 -7.98 12.67 44.92
C TYR A 181 -8.51 12.81 46.35
N GLU A 182 -7.62 12.91 47.34
CA GLU A 182 -7.94 13.27 48.73
C GLU A 182 -8.09 14.78 48.90
#